data_AF-A0A9Q3BS43-F1
#
_entry.id   AF-A0A9Q3BS43-F1
#
_cell.length_a   1.000
_cell.length_b   1.000
_cell.length_c   1.000
_cell.angle_alpha   90.00
_cell.angle_beta   90.00
_cell.angle_gamma   90.00
#
_symmetry.space_group_name_H-M   'P 1'
#
loop_
_entity.id
_entity.type
_entity.pdbx_description
1 polymer ?
#
loop_
_entity_poly.entity_id
_entity_poly.type
_entity_poly.pdbx_seq_one_letter_code
_entity_poly.pdbx_strand_id
1 'polypeptide(L)'
;MKLIVKNAVEVRLTEEFSKKHPVLPVSLVKLYLQNGEDKFPCRKKTSTPPEVGEIEDSPGTVKKVIKATKIRLNSKDQRKHYVRFKNPTAYKDKWLVEDAIPDGNLHLRRLTASRRTEKSHQ
;
A
#
# COMPACT_ATOMS: atom_id res chain seq x y z
N MET A 1 32.39 -37.31 -20.55
CA MET A 1 32.02 -36.34 -21.61
C MET A 1 32.43 -34.95 -21.15
N LYS A 2 33.20 -34.20 -21.96
CA LYS A 2 33.71 -32.87 -21.61
C LYS A 2 32.71 -31.82 -22.14
N LEU A 3 32.12 -31.00 -21.27
CA LEU A 3 31.21 -29.92 -21.64
C LEU A 3 32.01 -28.76 -22.28
N ILE A 4 31.65 -28.35 -23.50
CA ILE A 4 32.42 -27.41 -24.34
C ILE A 4 31.90 -25.96 -24.24
N VAL A 5 30.85 -25.66 -23.46
CA VAL A 5 30.25 -24.31 -23.43
C VAL A 5 30.02 -23.80 -22.00
N LYS A 6 30.36 -22.52 -21.77
CA LYS A 6 30.35 -21.83 -20.47
C LYS A 6 29.01 -21.86 -19.72
N ASN A 7 27.89 -22.07 -20.41
CA ASN A 7 26.54 -22.03 -19.84
C ASN A 7 25.79 -23.38 -19.96
N ALA A 8 26.50 -24.48 -20.20
CA ALA A 8 25.87 -25.78 -20.30
C ALA A 8 25.53 -26.33 -18.91
N VAL A 9 24.30 -26.83 -18.74
CA VAL A 9 23.80 -27.42 -17.49
C VAL A 9 23.62 -28.92 -17.69
N GLU A 10 24.26 -29.74 -16.86
CA GLU A 10 24.04 -31.19 -16.82
C GLU A 10 22.77 -31.47 -16.00
N VAL A 11 21.80 -32.15 -16.61
CA VAL A 11 20.56 -32.58 -15.93
C VAL A 11 20.61 -34.09 -15.76
N ARG A 12 20.62 -34.55 -14.51
CA ARG A 12 20.49 -35.98 -14.17
C ARG A 12 19.03 -36.30 -13.89
N LEU A 13 18.42 -37.11 -14.73
CA LEU A 13 17.04 -37.57 -14.55
C LEU A 13 17.02 -38.80 -13.63
N THR A 14 16.08 -38.86 -12.69
CA THR A 14 15.82 -40.05 -11.87
C THR A 14 15.08 -41.13 -12.68
N GLU A 15 15.13 -42.39 -12.24
CA GLU A 15 14.67 -43.56 -13.01
C GLU A 15 13.24 -43.42 -13.55
N GLU A 16 12.33 -42.82 -12.77
CA GLU A 16 10.93 -42.58 -13.11
C GLU A 16 10.73 -41.61 -14.28
N PHE A 17 11.66 -40.68 -14.48
CA PHE A 17 11.63 -39.67 -15.53
C PHE A 17 12.49 -40.04 -16.75
N SER A 18 13.29 -41.10 -16.67
CA SER A 18 14.10 -41.62 -17.80
C SER A 18 13.26 -42.15 -18.96
N LYS A 19 12.04 -42.64 -18.67
CA LYS A 19 11.13 -43.27 -19.64
C LYS A 19 10.19 -42.29 -20.35
N LYS A 20 10.11 -41.04 -19.88
CA LYS A 20 9.27 -39.99 -20.49
C LYS A 20 10.12 -39.18 -21.46
N HIS A 21 9.54 -38.71 -22.57
CA HIS A 21 10.22 -37.76 -23.44
C HIS A 21 10.60 -36.54 -22.59
N PRO A 22 11.87 -36.10 -22.56
CA PRO A 22 12.25 -34.93 -21.78
C PRO A 22 11.54 -33.71 -22.38
N VAL A 23 10.45 -33.27 -21.74
CA VAL A 23 9.80 -31.99 -22.05
C VAL A 23 10.48 -30.96 -21.17
N LEU A 24 11.63 -30.48 -21.64
CA LEU A 24 12.30 -29.36 -20.99
C LEU A 24 11.40 -28.13 -21.16
N PRO A 25 10.96 -27.47 -20.08
CA PRO A 25 10.40 -26.14 -20.23
C PRO A 25 11.54 -25.27 -20.75
N VAL A 26 11.50 -24.95 -22.04
CA VAL A 26 12.48 -24.11 -22.77
C VAL A 26 12.54 -22.67 -22.21
N SER A 27 11.80 -22.38 -21.14
CA SER A 27 11.67 -21.11 -20.46
C SER A 27 12.53 -20.94 -19.19
N LEU A 28 13.21 -21.98 -18.68
CA LEU A 28 13.95 -21.88 -17.42
C LEU A 28 15.35 -21.26 -17.54
N VAL A 29 15.89 -21.08 -18.74
CA VAL A 29 17.20 -20.43 -18.94
C VAL A 29 17.01 -19.06 -19.59
N LYS A 30 16.38 -18.14 -18.85
CA LYS A 30 16.44 -16.73 -19.21
C LYS A 30 17.78 -16.18 -18.73
N LEU A 31 18.67 -15.87 -19.66
CA LEU A 31 19.94 -15.23 -19.35
C LEU A 31 19.64 -13.82 -18.80
N TYR A 32 19.70 -13.67 -17.48
CA TYR A 32 19.70 -12.35 -16.85
C TYR A 32 21.05 -11.68 -17.14
N LEU A 33 21.12 -10.96 -18.26
CA LEU A 33 22.27 -10.11 -18.57
C LEU A 33 22.31 -8.98 -17.54
N GLN A 34 23.49 -8.69 -17.01
CA GLN A 34 23.69 -7.49 -16.19
C GLN A 34 23.31 -6.25 -17.00
N ASN A 35 22.64 -5.32 -16.33
CA ASN A 35 22.20 -4.06 -16.91
C ASN A 35 23.40 -3.14 -17.18
N GLY A 36 24.12 -3.38 -18.27
CA GLY A 36 25.17 -2.49 -18.77
C GLY A 36 24.60 -1.50 -19.79
N GLU A 37 25.03 -0.24 -19.72
CA GLU A 37 24.63 0.82 -20.67
C GLU A 37 24.98 0.44 -22.13
N ASP A 38 26.10 -0.25 -22.34
CA ASP A 38 26.54 -0.72 -23.66
C ASP A 38 25.59 -1.72 -24.32
N LYS A 39 24.90 -2.56 -23.52
CA LYS A 39 23.99 -3.61 -24.03
C LYS A 39 22.57 -3.11 -24.22
N PHE A 40 22.20 -2.03 -23.53
CA PHE A 40 20.85 -1.49 -23.55
C PHE A 40 20.87 0.06 -23.61
N PRO A 41 21.36 0.64 -24.73
CA PRO A 41 21.57 2.10 -24.84
C PRO A 41 20.26 2.91 -24.71
N CYS A 42 19.11 2.29 -25.00
CA CYS A 42 17.79 2.93 -24.88
C CYS A 42 17.21 2.89 -23.45
N ARG A 43 17.83 2.18 -22.50
CA ARG A 43 17.41 2.22 -21.08
C ARG A 43 17.99 3.47 -20.44
N LYS A 44 17.25 4.58 -20.55
CA LYS A 44 17.53 5.79 -19.78
C LYS A 44 17.55 5.42 -18.30
N LYS A 45 18.64 5.74 -17.58
CA LYS A 45 18.67 5.72 -16.11
C LYS A 45 17.43 6.48 -15.64
N THR A 46 16.51 5.78 -15.00
CA THR A 46 15.26 6.37 -14.55
C THR A 46 15.66 7.48 -13.60
N SER A 47 15.30 8.73 -13.95
CA SER A 47 15.45 9.87 -13.05
C SER A 47 14.91 9.47 -11.68
N THR A 48 15.67 9.75 -10.63
CA THR A 48 15.24 9.56 -9.26
C THR A 48 13.79 10.05 -9.12
N PRO A 49 12.88 9.28 -8.52
CA PRO A 49 11.51 9.73 -8.30
C PRO A 49 11.55 11.10 -7.62
N PRO A 50 10.73 12.07 -8.05
CA PRO A 50 10.68 13.36 -7.38
C PRO A 50 10.38 13.14 -5.90
N GLU A 51 11.16 13.80 -5.05
CA GLU A 51 10.97 13.77 -3.60
C GLU A 51 9.54 14.26 -3.32
N VAL A 52 8.72 13.39 -2.73
CA VAL A 52 7.33 13.72 -2.42
C VAL A 52 7.38 14.74 -1.29
N GLY A 53 7.17 16.02 -1.63
CA GLY A 53 7.15 17.10 -0.66
C GLY A 53 6.20 16.79 0.50
N GLU A 54 6.59 17.18 1.71
CA GLU A 54 5.76 17.08 2.90
C GLU A 54 4.45 17.84 2.65
N ILE A 55 3.34 17.11 2.58
CA ILE A 55 2.02 17.70 2.40
C ILE A 55 1.75 18.48 3.68
N GLU A 56 1.86 19.81 3.62
CA GLU A 56 1.43 20.68 4.72
C GLU A 56 -0.03 20.34 5.07
N ASP A 57 -0.20 19.77 6.26
CA ASP A 57 -1.49 19.42 6.84
C ASP A 57 -2.19 20.69 7.33
N SER A 58 -2.48 21.61 6.40
CA SER A 58 -3.44 22.68 6.69
C SER A 58 -4.78 22.02 7.07
N PRO A 59 -5.42 22.44 8.17
CA PRO A 59 -6.67 21.83 8.62
C PRO A 59 -7.76 22.16 7.61
N GLY A 60 -8.00 21.23 6.68
CA GLY A 60 -9.08 21.35 5.70
C GLY A 60 -10.44 21.48 6.39
N THR A 61 -11.42 22.07 5.71
CA THR A 61 -12.78 22.16 6.26
C THR A 61 -13.39 20.77 6.44
N VAL A 62 -13.87 20.48 7.64
CA VAL A 62 -14.50 19.20 7.97
C VAL A 62 -15.87 19.09 7.29
N LYS A 63 -16.13 17.94 6.65
CA LYS A 63 -17.44 17.62 6.06
C LYS A 63 -18.31 16.88 7.08
N LYS A 64 -17.81 15.77 7.63
CA LYS A 64 -18.56 14.92 8.56
C LYS A 64 -17.60 14.06 9.41
N VAL A 65 -17.98 13.81 10.66
CA VAL A 65 -17.37 12.77 11.49
C VAL A 65 -18.16 11.47 11.31
N ILE A 66 -17.46 10.37 11.02
CA ILE A 66 -18.10 9.09 10.64
C ILE A 66 -18.11 8.14 11.84
N LYS A 67 -16.95 7.98 12.49
CA LYS A 67 -16.75 6.99 13.56
C LYS A 67 -16.08 7.62 14.77
N ALA A 68 -16.23 6.95 15.90
CA ALA A 68 -15.55 7.27 17.14
C ALA A 68 -15.01 5.98 17.76
N THR A 69 -13.79 6.03 18.27
CA THR A 69 -13.13 4.95 18.99
C THR A 69 -12.52 5.47 20.28
N LYS A 70 -12.39 4.62 21.30
CA LYS A 70 -11.73 4.96 22.56
C LYS A 70 -10.30 4.43 22.51
N ILE A 71 -9.34 5.22 22.95
CA ILE A 71 -7.92 4.88 22.97
C ILE A 71 -7.34 5.34 24.30
N ARG A 72 -6.49 4.52 24.90
CA ARG A 72 -5.74 4.88 26.09
C ARG A 72 -4.35 5.37 25.67
N LEU A 73 -4.08 6.65 25.83
CA LEU A 73 -2.80 7.28 25.49
C LEU A 73 -2.25 7.96 26.75
N ASN A 74 -0.99 7.69 27.10
CA ASN A 74 -0.34 8.25 28.29
C ASN A 74 -1.16 8.04 29.58
N SER A 75 -1.68 6.82 29.76
CA SER A 75 -2.55 6.42 30.89
C SER A 75 -3.88 7.17 31.00
N LYS A 76 -4.21 8.04 30.04
CA LYS A 76 -5.50 8.75 29.94
C LYS A 76 -6.36 8.12 28.86
N ASP A 77 -7.63 7.93 29.18
CA ASP A 77 -8.62 7.49 28.19
C ASP A 77 -9.06 8.70 27.35
N GLN A 78 -8.78 8.64 26.05
CA GLN A 78 -9.15 9.65 25.07
C GLN A 78 -10.04 9.05 23.99
N ARG A 79 -10.81 9.91 23.32
CA ARG A 79 -11.63 9.53 22.16
C ARG A 79 -10.95 10.03 20.89
N LYS A 80 -10.84 9.15 19.90
CA LYS A 80 -10.48 9.53 18.53
C LYS A 80 -11.69 9.42 17.63
N HIS A 81 -11.78 10.36 16.70
CA HIS A 81 -12.84 10.48 15.72
C HIS A 81 -12.29 10.32 14.32
N TYR A 82 -13.00 9.56 13.48
CA TYR A 82 -12.66 9.43 12.08
C TYR A 82 -13.34 10.55 11.30
N VAL A 83 -12.55 11.50 10.82
CA VAL A 83 -13.00 12.76 10.25
C VAL A 83 -12.82 12.74 8.74
N ARG A 84 -13.91 13.08 8.02
CA ARG A 84 -13.91 13.28 6.57
C ARG A 84 -13.91 14.76 6.25
N PHE A 85 -12.98 15.16 5.40
CA PHE A 85 -12.84 16.55 4.94
C PHE A 85 -13.65 16.82 3.67
N LYS A 86 -13.84 18.10 3.33
CA LYS A 86 -14.58 18.53 2.13
C LYS A 86 -13.83 18.30 0.81
N ASN A 87 -12.61 17.77 0.84
CA ASN A 87 -11.81 17.56 -0.37
C ASN A 87 -12.24 16.31 -1.16
N PRO A 88 -12.15 16.33 -2.51
CA PRO A 88 -12.62 15.23 -3.37
C PRO A 88 -11.77 13.96 -3.24
N THR A 89 -10.54 14.07 -2.75
CA THR A 89 -9.62 12.96 -2.61
C THR A 89 -9.83 12.25 -1.27
N ALA A 90 -10.46 11.07 -1.30
CA ALA A 90 -10.76 10.24 -0.13
C ALA A 90 -9.52 9.80 0.69
N TYR A 91 -8.30 9.99 0.17
CA TYR A 91 -7.05 9.67 0.85
C TYR A 91 -6.71 10.61 2.03
N LYS A 92 -7.52 11.65 2.29
CA LYS A 92 -7.28 12.60 3.41
C LYS A 92 -8.14 12.35 4.65
N ASP A 93 -8.97 11.29 4.68
CA ASP A 93 -9.73 10.95 5.88
C ASP A 93 -8.77 10.48 7.00
N LYS A 94 -8.80 11.14 8.16
CA LYS A 94 -7.84 10.92 9.25
C LYS A 94 -8.53 10.70 10.59
N TRP A 95 -7.84 9.99 11.49
CA TRP A 95 -8.24 9.86 12.89
C TRP A 95 -7.68 11.01 13.71
N LEU A 96 -8.57 11.84 14.25
CA LEU A 96 -8.21 13.02 15.05
C LEU A 96 -8.73 12.90 16.48
N VAL A 97 -8.01 13.51 17.42
CA VAL A 97 -8.49 13.70 18.80
C VAL A 97 -9.51 14.84 18.81
N GLU A 98 -10.41 14.87 19.79
CA GLU A 98 -11.47 15.89 19.91
C GLU A 98 -10.95 17.32 19.75
N ASP A 99 -9.81 17.65 20.37
CA ASP A 99 -9.20 18.99 20.34
C ASP A 99 -8.63 19.39 18.96
N ALA A 100 -8.29 18.40 18.14
CA ALA A 100 -7.66 18.60 16.84
C ALA A 100 -8.68 18.76 15.68
N ILE A 101 -9.98 18.74 15.99
CA ILE A 101 -11.05 18.83 14.97
C ILE A 101 -11.51 20.28 14.83
N PRO A 102 -11.34 20.91 13.65
CA PRO A 102 -11.94 22.21 13.36
C PRO A 102 -13.46 22.15 13.53
N ASP A 103 -14.03 23.09 14.29
CA ASP A 103 -15.46 23.14 14.63
C ASP A 103 -16.02 21.83 15.23
N GLY A 104 -15.18 21.10 15.98
CA GLY A 104 -15.48 19.78 16.51
C GLY A 104 -16.84 19.66 17.22
N ASN A 105 -17.22 20.66 18.01
CA ASN A 105 -18.50 20.70 18.74
C ASN A 105 -19.73 20.52 17.83
N LEU A 106 -19.75 21.17 16.67
CA LEU A 106 -20.87 21.07 15.73
C LEU A 106 -20.96 19.67 15.14
N HIS A 107 -19.83 19.13 14.71
CA HIS A 107 -19.76 17.82 14.06
C HIS A 107 -20.00 16.66 15.02
N LEU A 108 -19.52 16.76 16.27
CA LEU A 108 -19.76 15.77 17.32
C LEU A 108 -21.24 15.73 17.74
N ARG A 109 -21.89 16.90 17.87
CA ARG A 109 -23.34 16.96 18.12
C ARG A 109 -24.12 16.26 17.02
N ARG A 110 -23.80 16.51 15.74
CA ARG A 110 -24.44 15.81 14.60
C ARG A 110 -24.23 14.29 14.64
N LEU A 111 -23.03 13.82 14.99
CA LEU A 111 -22.74 12.39 15.14
C LEU A 111 -23.60 11.75 16.24
N THR A 112 -23.75 12.42 17.38
CA THR A 112 -24.59 11.89 18.47
C THR A 112 -26.07 11.86 18.08
N ALA A 113 -26.56 12.87 17.35
CA ALA A 113 -27.92 12.91 16.85
C ALA A 113 -28.19 11.79 15.85
N SER A 114 -27.29 11.55 14.88
CA SER A 114 -27.47 10.48 13.89
C SER A 114 -27.44 9.08 14.53
N ARG A 115 -26.61 8.86 15.55
CA ARG A 115 -26.59 7.59 16.29
C ARG A 115 -27.88 7.32 17.07
N ARG A 116 -28.58 8.36 17.51
CA ARG A 116 -29.88 8.21 18.20
C ARG A 116 -30.97 7.78 17.22
N THR A 117 -30.99 8.35 16.02
CA THR A 117 -31.97 7.99 14.98
C THR A 117 -31.74 6.59 14.42
N GLU A 118 -30.49 6.17 14.25
CA GLU A 118 -30.15 4.81 13.79
C GLU A 118 -30.61 3.74 14.79
N LYS A 119 -30.45 4.00 16.09
CA LYS A 119 -30.89 3.08 17.15
C LYS A 119 -32.40 2.99 17.31
N SER A 120 -33.17 3.99 16.87
CA SER A 120 -34.63 3.96 16.99
C SER A 120 -35.32 3.23 15.84
N HIS A 121 -34.59 2.87 14.79
CA HIS A 121 -35.09 2.16 13.60
C HIS A 121 -34.63 0.70 13.56
N GLN A 122 -33.98 0.21 14.61
CA GLN A 122 -33.66 -1.20 14.86
C GLN A 122 -34.55 -1.73 15.96
#